data_AF-A0A6L9IT67-F1
#
_entry.id   AF-A0A6L9IT67-F1
#
_cell.length_a   1.000
_cell.length_b   1.000
_cell.length_c   1.000
_cell.angle_alpha   90.00
_cell.angle_beta   90.00
_cell.angle_gamma   90.00
#
_symmetry.space_group_name_H-M   'P 1'
#
loop_
_entity.id
_entity.type
_entity.pdbx_description
1 polymer ?
#
loop_
_entity_poly.entity_id
_entity_poly.type
_entity_poly.pdbx_seq_one_letter_code
_entity_poly.pdbx_strand_id
1 'polypeptide(L)'
;MAEHLPPLETTRAEAQLDDVLELDELWSFVLKKANKRWVWVALWRRTRQMVAYVIGDRSEASCLHVWRRIPLAHKRCVSCSDW
;
A
#
# COMPACT_ATOMS: atom_id res chain seq x y z
N MET A 1 20.08 -17.65 5.34
CA MET A 1 20.73 -16.36 5.66
C MET A 1 20.01 -15.32 4.82
N ALA A 2 19.26 -14.40 5.43
CA ALA A 2 18.66 -13.31 4.67
C ALA A 2 19.78 -12.31 4.38
N GLU A 3 20.35 -12.43 3.20
CA GLU A 3 21.38 -11.52 2.70
C GLU A 3 20.82 -10.09 2.71
N HIS A 4 21.68 -9.10 2.93
CA HIS A 4 21.33 -7.70 3.12
C HIS A 4 20.55 -7.16 1.91
N LEU A 5 19.22 -7.23 1.99
CA LEU A 5 18.32 -6.72 0.97
C LEU A 5 18.50 -5.20 0.86
N PRO A 6 18.53 -4.64 -0.36
CA PRO A 6 18.57 -3.20 -0.51
C PRO A 6 17.37 -2.56 0.19
N PRO A 7 17.50 -1.32 0.69
CA PRO A 7 16.37 -0.57 1.20
C PRO A 7 15.23 -0.57 0.18
N LEU A 8 13.99 -0.72 0.64
CA LEU A 8 12.80 -0.79 -0.24
C LEU A 8 12.74 0.38 -1.23
N GLU A 9 13.20 1.55 -0.80
CA GLU A 9 13.24 2.76 -1.61
C GLU A 9 14.13 2.60 -2.86
N THR A 10 15.21 1.81 -2.76
CA THR A 10 16.13 1.54 -3.86
C THR A 10 15.57 0.55 -4.90
N THR A 11 14.63 -0.32 -4.51
CA THR A 11 13.98 -1.26 -5.45
C THR A 11 12.81 -0.63 -6.19
N ARG A 12 12.36 0.55 -5.75
CA ARG A 12 11.19 1.19 -6.31
C ARG A 12 11.49 1.76 -7.69
N ALA A 13 10.64 1.47 -8.67
CA ALA A 13 10.72 2.14 -9.96
C ALA A 13 10.53 3.66 -9.79
N GLU A 14 10.99 4.48 -10.73
CA GLU A 14 10.71 5.92 -10.68
C GLU A 14 9.22 6.18 -10.91
N ALA A 15 8.66 7.16 -10.21
CA ALA A 15 7.27 7.57 -10.41
C ALA A 15 7.11 8.29 -11.75
N GLN A 16 6.09 7.93 -12.50
CA GLN A 16 5.70 8.62 -13.72
C GLN A 16 4.48 9.49 -13.45
N LEU A 17 4.37 10.60 -14.18
CA LEU A 17 3.31 11.59 -13.98
C LEU A 17 1.89 10.98 -14.19
N ASP A 18 1.79 9.99 -15.08
CA ASP A 18 0.57 9.28 -15.43
C ASP A 18 0.36 7.99 -14.62
N ASP A 19 1.20 7.72 -13.60
CA ASP A 19 0.97 6.56 -12.75
C ASP A 19 -0.33 6.74 -11.96
N VAL A 20 -1.12 5.68 -11.88
CA VAL A 20 -2.36 5.60 -11.09
C VAL A 20 -2.07 4.77 -9.85
N LEU A 21 -2.48 5.28 -8.68
CA LEU A 21 -2.40 4.54 -7.44
C LEU A 21 -3.72 3.80 -7.19
N GLU A 22 -3.61 2.49 -7.06
CA GLU A 22 -4.70 1.61 -6.67
C GLU A 22 -4.64 1.42 -5.16
N LEU A 23 -5.70 1.84 -4.46
CA LEU A 23 -5.88 1.54 -3.05
C LEU A 23 -6.74 0.29 -2.94
N ASP A 24 -6.21 -0.73 -2.26
CA ASP A 24 -6.88 -2.01 -2.10
C ASP A 24 -6.90 -2.45 -0.63
N GLU A 25 -7.88 -3.28 -0.29
CA GLU A 25 -8.10 -3.83 1.03
C GLU A 25 -8.05 -5.36 1.01
N LEU A 26 -7.16 -5.92 1.82
CA LEU A 26 -7.06 -7.36 2.02
C LEU A 26 -7.33 -7.69 3.48
N TRP A 27 -7.87 -8.87 3.74
CA TRP A 27 -7.98 -9.36 5.10
C TRP A 27 -7.62 -10.84 5.19
N SER A 28 -7.00 -11.21 6.31
CA SER A 28 -6.67 -12.60 6.61
C SER A 28 -6.70 -12.86 8.12
N PHE A 29 -6.46 -14.11 8.52
CA PHE A 29 -6.35 -14.52 9.90
C PHE A 29 -4.90 -14.84 10.22
N VAL A 30 -4.37 -14.27 11.31
CA VAL A 30 -3.01 -14.57 11.76
C VAL A 30 -3.07 -15.58 12.89
N LEU A 31 -2.51 -16.77 12.67
CA LEU A 31 -2.49 -17.92 13.58
C LEU A 31 -3.86 -18.56 13.86
N LYS A 32 -4.91 -17.77 14.17
CA LYS A 32 -6.27 -18.26 14.46
C LYS A 32 -7.35 -17.33 13.90
N LYS A 33 -8.55 -17.87 13.64
CA LYS A 33 -9.70 -17.12 13.06
C LYS A 33 -10.18 -15.93 13.92
N ALA A 34 -9.96 -15.98 15.24
CA ALA A 34 -10.26 -14.86 16.13
C ALA A 34 -9.36 -13.63 15.87
N ASN A 35 -8.18 -13.83 15.27
CA ASN A 35 -7.21 -12.78 14.99
C ASN A 35 -7.30 -12.32 13.53
N LYS A 36 -8.44 -11.75 13.15
CA LYS A 36 -8.63 -11.13 11.83
C LYS A 36 -7.78 -9.86 11.72
N ARG A 37 -7.03 -9.70 10.65
CA ARG A 37 -6.23 -8.51 10.33
C ARG A 37 -6.64 -7.97 8.98
N TRP A 38 -6.81 -6.66 8.90
CA TRP A 38 -6.95 -5.94 7.64
C TRP A 38 -5.61 -5.34 7.26
N VAL A 39 -5.30 -5.43 5.98
CA VAL A 39 -4.13 -4.85 5.35
C VAL A 39 -4.64 -3.92 4.27
N TRP A 40 -4.41 -2.64 4.45
CA TRP A 40 -4.58 -1.67 3.38
C TRP A 40 -3.27 -1.52 2.63
N VAL A 41 -3.36 -1.44 1.32
CA VAL A 41 -2.20 -1.33 0.45
C VAL A 41 -2.43 -0.26 -0.61
N ALA A 42 -1.39 0.51 -0.90
CA ALA A 42 -1.32 1.39 -2.06
C ALA A 42 -0.34 0.79 -3.07
N LEU A 43 -0.82 0.47 -4.26
CA LEU A 43 -0.06 -0.14 -5.34
C LEU A 43 0.00 0.79 -6.54
N TRP A 44 1.10 0.75 -7.29
CA TRP A 44 1.10 1.30 -8.65
C TRP A 44 0.36 0.37 -9.60
N ARG A 45 -0.65 0.89 -10.31
CA ARG A 45 -1.45 0.10 -11.25
C ARG A 45 -0.59 -0.55 -12.35
N ARG A 46 0.43 0.17 -12.84
CA ARG A 46 1.32 -0.27 -13.92
C ARG A 46 2.24 -1.42 -13.53
N THR A 47 2.88 -1.34 -12.36
CA THR A 47 3.93 -2.28 -11.96
C THR A 47 3.50 -3.24 -10.86
N ARG A 48 2.34 -2.99 -10.23
CA ARG A 48 1.89 -3.64 -9.00
C ARG A 48 2.90 -3.54 -7.84
N GLN A 49 3.86 -2.62 -7.90
CA GLN A 49 4.77 -2.36 -6.79
C GLN A 49 4.03 -1.65 -5.65
N MET A 50 4.34 -2.07 -4.42
CA MET A 50 3.79 -1.49 -3.21
C MET A 50 4.48 -0.17 -2.88
N VAL A 51 3.66 0.86 -2.66
CA VAL A 51 4.09 2.21 -2.32
C VAL A 51 3.93 2.48 -0.84
N ALA A 52 2.87 1.96 -0.23
CA ALA A 52 2.60 2.06 1.19
C ALA A 52 1.66 0.93 1.63
N TYR A 53 1.70 0.59 2.91
CA TYR A 53 0.73 -0.30 3.53
C TYR A 53 0.48 0.06 5.00
N VAL A 54 -0.67 -0.34 5.52
CA VAL A 54 -1.06 -0.22 6.93
C VAL A 54 -1.80 -1.47 7.35
N ILE A 55 -1.48 -2.01 8.53
CA ILE A 55 -2.23 -3.08 9.16
C ILE A 55 -3.18 -2.43 10.17
N GLY A 56 -4.49 -2.68 10.02
CA GLY A 56 -5.51 -2.03 10.84
C GLY A 56 -6.85 -2.77 10.76
N ASP A 57 -7.90 -1.99 10.55
CA ASP A 57 -9.30 -2.42 10.39
C ASP A 57 -9.84 -1.95 9.03
N ARG A 58 -11.12 -2.22 8.71
CA ARG A 58 -11.78 -1.75 7.46
C ARG A 58 -12.26 -0.29 7.54
N SER A 59 -11.77 0.52 8.46
CA SER A 59 -12.26 1.90 8.60
C SER A 59 -11.61 2.84 7.59
N GLU A 60 -12.34 3.91 7.26
CA GLU A 60 -11.80 5.06 6.52
C GLU A 60 -10.57 5.65 7.21
N ALA A 61 -10.50 5.62 8.54
CA ALA A 61 -9.33 6.10 9.28
C ALA A 61 -8.06 5.30 8.96
N SER A 62 -8.17 3.98 8.79
CA SER A 62 -7.08 3.12 8.34
C SER A 62 -6.68 3.43 6.89
N CYS A 63 -7.66 3.70 6.01
CA CYS A 63 -7.40 4.15 4.63
C CYS A 63 -6.66 5.51 4.58
N LEU A 64 -7.10 6.49 5.37
CA LEU A 64 -6.43 7.78 5.49
C LEU A 64 -5.00 7.65 6.01
N HIS A 65 -4.74 6.67 6.88
CA HIS A 65 -3.40 6.40 7.37
C HIS A 65 -2.46 5.96 6.24
N VAL A 66 -2.96 5.14 5.31
CA VAL A 66 -2.22 4.73 4.11
C VAL A 66 -1.97 5.92 3.22
N TRP A 67 -3.01 6.72 2.94
CA TRP A 67 -2.89 7.93 2.12
C TRP A 67 -1.84 8.91 2.66
N ARG A 68 -1.75 9.05 3.98
CA ARG A 68 -0.74 9.89 4.64
C ARG A 68 0.68 9.36 4.45
N ARG A 69 0.86 8.03 4.41
CA ARG A 69 2.16 7.37 4.20
C ARG A 69 2.66 7.41 2.75
N ILE A 70 1.77 7.63 1.78
CA ILE A 70 2.18 7.79 0.38
C ILE A 70 3.07 9.04 0.27
N PRO A 71 4.29 8.93 -0.28
CA PRO A 71 5.16 10.10 -0.44
C PRO A 71 4.49 11.17 -1.32
N LEU A 72 4.70 12.45 -0.97
CA LEU A 72 4.07 13.60 -1.64
C LEU A 72 4.27 13.60 -3.17
N ALA A 73 5.42 13.12 -3.63
CA ALA A 73 5.74 12.98 -5.06
C ALA A 73 4.72 12.13 -5.84
N HIS A 74 4.01 11.22 -5.16
CA HIS A 74 3.04 10.30 -5.77
C HIS A 74 1.58 10.64 -5.44
N LYS A 75 1.31 11.67 -4.60
CA LYS A 75 -0.06 12.07 -4.27
C LYS A 75 -0.76 12.83 -5.41
N ARG A 76 -0.02 13.24 -6.45
CA ARG A 76 -0.58 13.83 -7.67
C ARG A 76 -1.18 12.78 -8.62
N CYS A 77 -0.88 11.51 -8.41
CA CYS A 77 -1.47 10.39 -9.12
C CYS A 77 -2.97 10.28 -8.79
N VAL A 78 -3.80 10.04 -9.81
CA VAL A 78 -5.23 9.74 -9.61
C VAL A 78 -5.33 8.48 -8.76
N SER A 79 -6.11 8.54 -7.69
CA SER A 79 -6.36 7.37 -6.83
C SER A 79 -7.72 6.77 -7.18
N CYS A 80 -7.72 5.50 -7.56
CA CYS A 80 -8.94 4.73 -7.74
C CYS A 80 -9.03 3.74 -6.59
N SER A 81 -10.12 3.84 -5.83
CA SER A 81 -10.51 2.89 -4.81
C SER A 81 -11.91 2.45 -5.19
N ASP A 82 -12.09 1.16 -5.48
CA ASP A 82 -13.41 0.57 -5.67
C ASP A 82 -14.10 0.51 -4.29
N TRP A 83 -14.71 1.64 -3.90
CA TRP A 83 -15.63 1.70 -2.76
C TRP A 83 -16.96 1.03 -3.11
#